data_AF-A0A9N9BTR5-F1
#
_entry.id   AF-A0A9N9BTR5-F1
#
_cell.length_a   1.000
_cell.length_b   1.000
_cell.length_c   1.000
_cell.angle_alpha   90.00
_cell.angle_beta   90.00
_cell.angle_gamma   90.00
#
_symmetry.space_group_name_H-M   'P 1'
#
loop_
_entity.id
_entity.type
_entity.pdbx_description
1 polymer ?
#
loop_
_entity_poly.entity_id
_entity_poly.type
_entity_poly.pdbx_seq_one_letter_code
_entity_poly.pdbx_strand_id
1 'polypeptide(L)'
;MVRFDFPDIINEIVDSLKYDVHTLYDLSLVNRSWCTLVIPRLWANPFSYTSNAGGRSAEALVKVYLSCLPSYQKRSISKLIDIPERKVSIFNYPSYLKILPLDSITDTLSYVKNPGSDMKRIYVALLKLILQTSFGLKEARLFEEIPAEVIRYTDLPNSIRSISISTRIPSAKALVFISRQVHLEELLITSTTITKIECMTDDILKHKNTLKTLSICLAILPTENYHIIFSIASQMRRLEKLMIRAFFGITDWQMKQLSEGLKESMIYKSHTELSMTFIARGN
;
A
#
# COMPACT_ATOMS: atom_id res chain seq x y z
N MET A 1 28.49 -25.27 24.89
CA MET A 1 28.57 -24.95 23.45
C MET A 1 28.14 -23.49 23.30
N VAL A 2 29.10 -22.59 23.06
CA VAL A 2 28.84 -21.14 22.95
C VAL A 2 28.19 -20.88 21.58
N ARG A 3 26.96 -20.38 21.54
CA ARG A 3 26.34 -19.89 20.31
C ARG A 3 26.93 -18.52 20.02
N PHE A 4 27.75 -18.43 18.99
CA PHE A 4 28.08 -17.16 18.35
C PHE A 4 26.89 -16.77 17.48
N ASP A 5 25.86 -16.21 18.10
CA ASP A 5 24.84 -15.46 17.37
C ASP A 5 25.40 -14.04 17.20
N PHE A 6 25.59 -13.59 15.96
CA PHE A 6 25.85 -12.20 15.62
C PHE A 6 24.60 -11.62 14.94
N PRO A 7 23.56 -11.24 15.71
CA PRO A 7 22.30 -10.77 15.14
C PRO A 7 22.47 -9.59 14.19
N ASP A 8 23.44 -8.72 14.43
CA ASP A 8 23.70 -7.54 13.60
C ASP A 8 24.18 -7.95 12.19
N ILE A 9 25.13 -8.89 12.12
CA ILE A 9 25.63 -9.42 10.85
C ILE A 9 24.51 -10.16 10.11
N ILE A 10 23.72 -10.98 10.82
CA ILE A 10 22.59 -11.68 10.20
C ILE A 10 21.57 -10.67 9.66
N ASN A 11 21.24 -9.62 10.42
CA ASN A 11 20.32 -8.58 9.96
C ASN A 11 20.84 -7.86 8.71
N GLU A 12 22.13 -7.54 8.64
CA GLU A 12 22.73 -6.90 7.48
C GLU A 12 22.64 -7.81 6.22
N ILE A 13 22.96 -9.09 6.37
CA ILE A 13 22.80 -10.09 5.30
C ILE A 13 21.33 -10.15 4.86
N VAL A 14 20.40 -10.28 5.80
CA VAL A 14 18.95 -10.34 5.53
C VAL A 14 18.47 -9.05 4.83
N ASP A 15 18.96 -7.89 5.24
CA ASP A 15 18.61 -6.60 4.64
C ASP A 15 19.14 -6.47 3.21
N SER A 16 20.33 -7.00 2.92
CA SER A 16 20.88 -7.06 1.56
C SER A 16 20.04 -7.96 0.63
N LEU A 17 19.36 -8.96 1.20
CA LEU A 17 18.56 -9.96 0.48
C LEU A 17 17.06 -9.66 0.50
N LYS A 18 16.64 -8.46 0.92
CA LYS A 18 15.22 -8.11 1.13
C LYS A 18 14.28 -8.33 -0.07
N TYR A 19 14.81 -8.42 -1.29
CA TYR A 19 14.04 -8.68 -2.51
C TYR A 19 14.14 -10.13 -3.01
N ASP A 20 15.03 -10.94 -2.44
CA ASP A 20 15.19 -12.35 -2.76
C ASP A 20 14.44 -13.23 -1.76
N VAL A 21 13.14 -13.36 -2.01
CA VAL A 21 12.19 -14.07 -1.13
C VAL A 21 12.56 -15.55 -0.98
N HIS A 22 13.08 -16.17 -2.05
CA HIS A 22 13.46 -17.58 -2.04
C HIS A 22 14.66 -17.80 -1.12
N THR A 23 15.73 -17.00 -1.28
CA THR A 23 16.91 -17.10 -0.42
C THR A 23 16.55 -16.77 1.03
N LEU A 24 15.70 -15.77 1.28
CA LEU A 24 15.21 -15.49 2.64
C LEU A 24 14.43 -16.68 3.22
N TYR A 25 13.57 -17.33 2.44
CA TYR A 25 12.88 -18.53 2.91
C TYR A 25 13.88 -19.62 3.33
N ASP A 26 14.89 -19.89 2.52
CA ASP A 26 15.92 -20.89 2.83
C ASP A 26 16.70 -20.52 4.11
N LEU A 27 17.07 -19.24 4.27
CA LEU A 27 17.73 -18.74 5.48
C LEU A 27 16.85 -18.92 6.74
N SER A 28 15.53 -18.81 6.60
CA SER A 28 14.60 -19.00 7.72
C SER A 28 14.63 -20.44 8.29
N LEU A 29 15.12 -21.41 7.51
CA LEU A 29 15.20 -22.83 7.88
C LEU A 29 16.55 -23.20 8.52
N VAL A 30 17.55 -22.32 8.49
CA VAL A 30 18.91 -22.62 8.98
C VAL A 30 18.93 -22.93 10.48
N ASN A 31 18.45 -22.00 11.31
CA ASN A 31 18.28 -22.20 12.75
C ASN A 31 17.33 -21.15 13.35
N ARG A 32 17.05 -21.26 14.65
CA ARG A 32 16.14 -20.36 15.36
C ARG A 32 16.52 -18.87 15.25
N SER A 33 17.81 -18.55 15.31
CA SER A 33 18.30 -17.17 15.27
C SER A 33 18.04 -16.53 13.91
N TRP A 34 18.38 -17.23 12.82
CA TRP A 34 18.05 -16.79 11.46
C TRP A 34 16.54 -16.70 11.26
N CYS A 35 15.78 -17.72 11.67
CA CYS A 35 14.33 -17.73 11.59
C CYS A 35 13.71 -16.48 12.22
N THR A 36 14.13 -16.11 13.43
CA THR A 36 13.58 -14.94 14.14
C THR A 36 13.87 -13.59 13.47
N LEU A 37 14.96 -13.48 12.71
CA LEU A 37 15.33 -12.25 12.01
C LEU A 37 14.76 -12.17 10.60
N VAL A 38 14.64 -13.32 9.93
CA VAL A 38 14.15 -13.41 8.55
C VAL A 38 12.62 -13.34 8.48
N ILE A 39 11.90 -14.00 9.39
CA ILE A 39 10.42 -14.04 9.36
C ILE A 39 9.80 -12.63 9.35
N PRO A 40 10.21 -11.67 10.18
CA PRO A 40 9.67 -10.30 10.10
C PRO A 40 9.87 -9.63 8.74
N ARG A 41 10.91 -10.01 7.98
CA ARG A 41 11.23 -9.44 6.66
C ARG A 41 10.40 -10.08 5.56
N LEU A 42 10.27 -11.40 5.56
CA LEU A 42 9.37 -12.12 4.66
C LEU A 42 7.91 -11.66 4.84
N TRP A 43 7.50 -11.39 6.07
CA TRP A 43 6.13 -10.99 6.39
C TRP A 43 5.89 -9.47 6.35
N ALA A 44 6.85 -8.68 5.85
CA ALA A 44 6.67 -7.25 5.64
C ALA A 44 5.68 -6.94 4.51
N ASN A 45 5.62 -7.78 3.46
CA ASN A 45 4.69 -7.65 2.33
C ASN A 45 4.31 -9.02 1.70
N PRO A 46 3.70 -9.94 2.47
CA PRO A 46 3.49 -11.31 2.02
C PRO A 46 2.45 -11.44 0.90
N PHE A 47 1.54 -10.47 0.77
CA PHE A 47 0.52 -10.45 -0.30
C PHE A 47 1.12 -10.16 -1.67
N SER A 48 2.33 -9.59 -1.75
CA SER A 48 3.00 -9.41 -3.05
C SER A 48 3.47 -10.71 -3.69
N TYR A 49 3.55 -11.80 -2.92
CA TYR A 49 4.02 -13.10 -3.40
C TYR A 49 2.88 -13.95 -3.98
N THR A 50 1.62 -13.58 -3.75
CA THR A 50 0.47 -14.42 -4.12
C THR A 50 0.09 -14.29 -5.59
N SER A 51 0.35 -13.13 -6.23
CA SER A 51 0.01 -12.87 -7.63
C SER A 51 0.74 -13.79 -8.61
N ASN A 52 2.01 -14.11 -8.34
CA ASN A 52 2.85 -14.91 -9.23
C ASN A 52 2.87 -16.42 -8.87
N ALA A 53 2.51 -16.77 -7.63
CA ALA A 53 2.66 -18.14 -7.09
C ALA A 53 1.37 -18.99 -7.17
N GLY A 54 0.30 -18.46 -7.76
CA GLY A 54 -0.99 -19.15 -7.96
C GLY A 54 -1.86 -19.26 -6.70
N GLY A 55 -3.10 -19.76 -6.87
CA GLY A 55 -4.13 -19.73 -5.84
C GLY A 55 -3.86 -20.51 -4.55
N ARG A 56 -2.99 -21.53 -4.57
CA ARG A 56 -2.64 -22.32 -3.36
C ARG A 56 -1.84 -21.48 -2.35
N SER A 57 -0.94 -20.62 -2.84
CA SER A 57 -0.14 -19.72 -2.00
C SER A 57 -1.01 -18.64 -1.36
N ALA A 58 -1.99 -18.14 -2.10
CA ALA A 58 -3.01 -17.21 -1.61
C ALA A 58 -3.86 -17.83 -0.48
N GLU A 59 -4.34 -19.06 -0.67
CA GLU A 59 -5.14 -19.77 0.34
C GLU A 59 -4.32 -20.01 1.62
N ALA A 60 -3.07 -20.45 1.50
CA ALA A 60 -2.18 -20.67 2.64
C ALA A 60 -1.93 -19.37 3.43
N LEU A 61 -1.71 -18.26 2.73
CA LEU A 61 -1.52 -16.94 3.34
C LEU A 61 -2.75 -16.53 4.17
N VAL A 62 -3.95 -16.64 3.58
CA VAL A 62 -5.21 -16.32 4.27
C VAL A 62 -5.37 -17.20 5.51
N LYS A 63 -5.13 -18.50 5.40
CA LYS A 63 -5.21 -19.43 6.55
C LYS A 63 -4.26 -19.04 7.68
N VAL A 64 -3.04 -18.58 7.38
CA VAL A 64 -2.10 -18.11 8.41
C VAL A 64 -2.64 -16.86 9.12
N TYR A 65 -3.14 -15.86 8.39
CA TYR A 65 -3.74 -14.68 9.01
C TYR A 65 -4.98 -15.03 9.84
N LEU A 66 -5.86 -15.89 9.33
CA LEU A 66 -7.05 -16.35 10.07
C LEU A 66 -6.68 -17.13 11.33
N SER A 67 -5.56 -17.86 11.32
CA SER A 67 -5.02 -18.52 12.51
C SER A 67 -4.54 -17.54 13.61
N CYS A 68 -4.32 -16.28 13.26
CA CYS A 68 -3.96 -15.22 14.21
C CYS A 68 -5.17 -14.50 14.82
N LEU A 69 -6.39 -14.80 14.37
CA LEU A 69 -7.60 -14.18 14.91
C LEU A 69 -7.89 -14.62 16.36
N PRO A 70 -8.55 -13.77 17.17
CA PRO A 70 -9.06 -14.16 18.47
C PRO A 70 -10.02 -15.36 18.39
N SER A 71 -10.03 -16.21 19.42
CA SER A 71 -10.81 -17.46 19.45
C SER A 71 -12.33 -17.26 19.21
N TYR A 72 -12.89 -16.11 19.60
CA TYR A 72 -14.30 -15.81 19.36
C TYR A 72 -14.60 -15.52 17.87
N GLN A 73 -13.68 -14.87 17.14
CA GLN A 73 -13.84 -14.62 15.71
C GLN A 73 -13.58 -15.88 14.89
N LYS A 74 -12.59 -16.69 15.29
CA LYS A 74 -12.28 -17.98 14.65
C LYS A 74 -13.51 -18.89 14.54
N ARG A 75 -14.32 -19.02 15.60
CA ARG A 75 -15.54 -19.85 15.60
C ARG A 75 -16.58 -19.40 14.57
N SER A 76 -16.64 -18.11 14.25
CA SER A 76 -17.54 -17.59 13.22
C SER A 76 -17.02 -17.86 11.81
N ILE A 77 -15.70 -17.93 11.63
CA ILE A 77 -15.05 -18.03 10.31
C ILE A 77 -14.67 -19.49 9.98
N SER A 78 -14.47 -20.36 10.98
CA SER A 78 -14.16 -21.77 10.79
C SER A 78 -15.29 -22.56 10.12
N LYS A 79 -16.51 -22.01 10.10
CA LYS A 79 -17.64 -22.55 9.33
C LYS A 79 -17.53 -22.26 7.83
N LEU A 80 -16.66 -21.34 7.44
CA LEU A 80 -16.53 -20.77 6.09
C LEU A 80 -15.28 -21.31 5.38
N ILE A 81 -14.18 -21.43 6.11
CA ILE A 81 -12.89 -21.93 5.62
C ILE A 81 -12.34 -22.90 6.66
N ASP A 82 -11.73 -23.99 6.21
CA ASP A 82 -10.95 -24.88 7.07
C ASP A 82 -9.72 -24.13 7.61
N ILE A 83 -9.82 -23.64 8.84
CA ILE A 83 -8.73 -22.98 9.55
C ILE A 83 -8.00 -24.07 10.34
N PRO A 84 -6.68 -24.23 10.17
CA PRO A 84 -5.92 -25.18 10.97
C PRO A 84 -6.19 -24.94 12.46
N GLU A 85 -6.55 -25.97 13.21
CA GLU A 85 -6.81 -25.90 14.67
C GLU A 85 -5.58 -25.51 15.53
N ARG A 86 -4.46 -25.13 14.89
CA ARG A 86 -3.22 -24.76 15.58
C ARG A 86 -3.51 -23.74 16.68
N LYS A 87 -3.11 -24.12 17.90
CA LYS A 87 -3.52 -23.47 19.15
C LYS A 87 -3.01 -22.05 19.34
N VAL A 88 -1.99 -21.58 18.60
CA VAL A 88 -1.52 -20.19 18.51
C VAL A 88 -0.39 -20.18 17.47
N SER A 89 -0.32 -19.14 16.64
CA SER A 89 0.83 -18.96 15.74
C SER A 89 2.10 -18.69 16.54
N ILE A 90 3.23 -19.32 16.17
CA ILE A 90 4.54 -19.10 16.80
C ILE A 90 4.97 -17.64 16.67
N PHE A 91 4.58 -17.01 15.57
CA PHE A 91 4.87 -15.61 15.27
C PHE A 91 3.58 -14.80 15.16
N ASN A 92 3.63 -13.54 15.60
CA ASN A 92 2.58 -12.58 15.32
C ASN A 92 2.74 -12.04 13.90
N TYR A 93 2.47 -12.88 12.90
CA TYR A 93 2.66 -12.54 11.49
C TYR A 93 2.00 -11.22 11.07
N PRO A 94 0.74 -10.92 11.49
CA PRO A 94 0.12 -9.63 11.18
C PRO A 94 0.94 -8.43 11.64
N SER A 95 1.60 -8.48 12.81
CA SER A 95 2.34 -7.31 13.33
C SER A 95 3.59 -6.95 12.52
N TYR A 96 4.09 -7.86 11.67
CA TYR A 96 5.24 -7.61 10.82
C TYR A 96 4.90 -6.84 9.54
N LEU A 97 3.61 -6.77 9.19
CA LEU A 97 3.16 -6.13 7.96
C LEU A 97 3.57 -4.66 7.89
N LYS A 98 4.15 -4.25 6.76
CA LYS A 98 4.57 -2.86 6.48
C LYS A 98 3.68 -2.16 5.46
N ILE A 99 2.95 -2.93 4.67
CA ILE A 99 2.08 -2.45 3.59
C ILE A 99 0.67 -2.95 3.86
N LEU A 100 -0.29 -2.03 3.96
CA LEU A 100 -1.71 -2.35 4.04
C LEU A 100 -2.26 -2.57 2.61
N PRO A 101 -2.50 -3.81 2.16
CA PRO A 101 -2.68 -4.10 0.74
C PRO A 101 -4.14 -4.46 0.44
N LEU A 102 -5.05 -3.49 0.46
CA LEU A 102 -6.49 -3.77 0.27
C LEU A 102 -6.76 -4.42 -1.09
N ASP A 103 -6.05 -3.94 -2.12
CA ASP A 103 -6.04 -4.50 -3.46
C ASP A 103 -5.71 -6.01 -3.44
N SER A 104 -4.57 -6.35 -2.85
CA SER A 104 -4.08 -7.71 -2.87
C SER A 104 -4.87 -8.63 -1.95
N ILE A 105 -5.53 -8.12 -0.90
CA ILE A 105 -6.40 -8.95 -0.06
C ILE A 105 -7.63 -9.39 -0.88
N THR A 106 -8.28 -8.48 -1.60
CA THR A 106 -9.43 -8.84 -2.46
C THR A 106 -9.03 -9.88 -3.50
N ASP A 107 -7.91 -9.66 -4.19
CA ASP A 107 -7.38 -10.61 -5.17
C ASP A 107 -7.05 -11.97 -4.53
N THR A 108 -6.39 -11.97 -3.37
CA THR A 108 -6.04 -13.19 -2.63
C THR A 108 -7.28 -13.98 -2.21
N LEU A 109 -8.34 -13.28 -1.80
CA LEU A 109 -9.61 -13.91 -1.43
C LEU A 109 -10.36 -14.51 -2.63
N SER A 110 -10.17 -13.97 -3.84
CA SER A 110 -10.76 -14.54 -5.06
C SER A 110 -10.32 -15.98 -5.35
N TYR A 111 -9.14 -16.38 -4.87
CA TYR A 111 -8.60 -17.73 -5.02
C TYR A 111 -9.12 -18.73 -3.97
N VAL A 112 -9.78 -18.25 -2.92
CA VAL A 112 -10.31 -19.12 -1.87
C VAL A 112 -11.61 -19.77 -2.36
N LYS A 113 -11.63 -21.11 -2.45
CA LYS A 113 -12.80 -21.87 -2.90
C LYS A 113 -14.03 -21.60 -2.00
N ASN A 114 -15.21 -21.47 -2.63
CA ASN A 114 -16.50 -21.18 -2.00
C ASN A 114 -16.60 -19.84 -1.23
N PRO A 115 -16.37 -18.68 -1.86
CA PRO A 115 -16.38 -17.41 -1.12
C PRO A 115 -17.77 -16.79 -0.93
N GLY A 116 -18.77 -17.10 -1.78
CA GLY A 116 -20.19 -16.72 -1.63
C GLY A 116 -20.46 -15.34 -1.02
N SER A 117 -21.47 -15.25 -0.14
CA SER A 117 -21.80 -14.06 0.65
C SER A 117 -20.84 -13.81 1.83
N ASP A 118 -19.94 -14.76 2.09
CA ASP A 118 -19.07 -14.79 3.27
C ASP A 118 -17.68 -14.18 3.02
N MET A 119 -17.31 -13.91 1.77
CA MET A 119 -16.05 -13.25 1.40
C MET A 119 -15.90 -11.89 2.08
N LYS A 120 -16.99 -11.10 2.13
CA LYS A 120 -17.01 -9.80 2.81
C LYS A 120 -16.69 -9.94 4.32
N ARG A 121 -17.18 -11.01 4.97
CA ARG A 121 -16.91 -11.24 6.40
C ARG A 121 -15.44 -11.57 6.65
N ILE A 122 -14.85 -12.42 5.81
CA ILE A 122 -13.43 -12.77 5.88
C ILE A 122 -12.57 -11.53 5.63
N TYR A 123 -12.89 -10.76 4.59
CA TYR A 123 -12.24 -9.49 4.27
C TYR A 123 -12.24 -8.52 5.46
N VAL A 124 -13.42 -8.27 6.04
CA VAL A 124 -13.57 -7.39 7.22
C VAL A 124 -12.78 -7.92 8.42
N ALA A 125 -12.76 -9.23 8.66
CA ALA A 125 -12.00 -9.83 9.76
C ALA A 125 -10.48 -9.67 9.56
N LEU A 126 -9.97 -9.91 8.36
CA LEU A 126 -8.56 -9.72 8.02
C LEU A 126 -8.15 -8.26 8.17
N LEU A 127 -8.95 -7.32 7.66
CA LEU A 127 -8.68 -5.89 7.80
C LEU A 127 -8.65 -5.46 9.27
N LYS A 128 -9.64 -5.90 10.07
CA LYS A 128 -9.67 -5.60 11.51
C LYS A 128 -8.43 -6.14 12.22
N LEU A 129 -8.05 -7.39 11.94
CA LEU A 129 -6.84 -8.00 12.48
C LEU A 129 -5.62 -7.14 12.16
N ILE A 130 -5.40 -6.85 10.87
CA ILE A 130 -4.25 -6.07 10.40
C ILE A 130 -4.21 -4.70 11.09
N LEU A 131 -5.31 -3.96 11.10
CA LEU A 131 -5.35 -2.62 11.68
C LEU A 131 -5.12 -2.63 13.20
N GLN A 132 -5.54 -3.69 13.89
CA GLN A 132 -5.37 -3.82 15.35
C GLN A 132 -3.98 -4.30 15.78
N THR A 133 -3.27 -5.04 14.92
CA THR A 133 -1.98 -5.65 15.28
C THR A 133 -0.77 -4.98 14.65
N SER A 134 -0.96 -4.27 13.53
CA SER A 134 0.14 -3.80 12.69
C SER A 134 0.48 -2.35 12.99
N PHE A 135 1.26 -2.14 14.05
CA PHE A 135 1.77 -0.80 14.40
C PHE A 135 2.88 -0.31 13.47
N GLY A 136 3.42 -1.21 12.65
CA GLY A 136 4.55 -0.93 11.76
C GLY A 136 4.18 -0.55 10.33
N LEU A 137 2.90 -0.32 10.01
CA LEU A 137 2.45 0.04 8.68
C LEU A 137 3.04 1.38 8.24
N LYS A 138 3.64 1.39 7.05
CA LYS A 138 4.28 2.55 6.42
C LYS A 138 3.63 2.91 5.09
N GLU A 139 3.00 1.94 4.43
CA GLU A 139 2.37 2.11 3.13
C GLU A 139 0.93 1.59 3.17
N ALA A 140 0.03 2.20 2.40
CA ALA A 140 -1.31 1.70 2.16
C ALA A 140 -1.65 1.72 0.68
N ARG A 141 -2.16 0.61 0.15
CA ARG A 141 -2.68 0.47 -1.21
C ARG A 141 -4.18 0.29 -1.16
N LEU A 142 -4.91 1.26 -1.71
CA LEU A 142 -6.36 1.36 -1.67
C LEU A 142 -6.91 1.09 -3.09
N PHE A 143 -7.74 0.06 -3.27
CA PHE A 143 -8.37 -0.27 -4.56
C PHE A 143 -9.90 -0.31 -4.52
N GLU A 144 -10.46 -0.57 -3.33
CA GLU A 144 -11.89 -0.62 -3.11
C GLU A 144 -12.30 0.26 -1.91
N GLU A 145 -13.61 0.44 -1.73
CA GLU A 145 -14.13 1.14 -0.57
C GLU A 145 -13.78 0.38 0.72
N ILE A 146 -13.21 1.09 1.69
CA ILE A 146 -13.02 0.52 3.03
C ILE A 146 -14.43 0.21 3.60
N PRO A 147 -14.71 -1.04 4.02
CA PRO A 147 -16.03 -1.39 4.56
C PRO A 147 -16.36 -0.52 5.77
N ALA A 148 -17.59 -0.01 5.86
CA ALA A 148 -18.02 0.86 6.94
C ALA A 148 -17.79 0.22 8.33
N GLU A 149 -17.90 -1.10 8.40
CA GLU A 149 -17.74 -1.92 9.61
C GLU A 149 -16.31 -1.93 10.16
N VAL A 150 -15.33 -1.49 9.37
CA VAL A 150 -13.91 -1.36 9.73
C VAL A 150 -13.58 0.07 10.16
N ILE A 151 -14.40 1.05 9.75
CA ILE A 151 -14.08 2.47 9.89
C ILE A 151 -14.64 2.98 11.22
N ARG A 152 -13.87 2.76 12.28
CA ARG A 152 -13.84 3.71 13.37
C ARG A 152 -12.62 4.58 13.17
N TYR A 153 -12.80 5.90 13.27
CA TYR A 153 -11.69 6.85 13.08
C TYR A 153 -10.50 6.59 14.00
N THR A 154 -10.74 6.01 15.17
CA THR A 154 -9.72 5.57 16.14
C THR A 154 -8.90 4.38 15.67
N ASP A 155 -9.44 3.55 14.78
CA ASP A 155 -8.86 2.26 14.40
C ASP A 155 -7.98 2.39 13.14
N LEU A 156 -7.96 3.56 12.49
CA LEU A 156 -7.15 3.82 11.32
C LEU A 156 -5.73 4.28 11.72
N PRO A 157 -4.67 3.73 11.11
CA PRO A 157 -3.31 4.20 11.34
C PRO A 157 -3.15 5.65 10.88
N ASN A 158 -2.31 6.39 11.60
CA ASN A 158 -1.93 7.78 11.27
C ASN A 158 -0.43 7.93 10.94
N SER A 159 0.29 6.80 10.88
CA SER A 159 1.73 6.70 10.65
C SER A 159 2.10 6.33 9.20
N ILE A 160 1.12 6.23 8.30
CA ILE A 160 1.36 5.87 6.90
C ILE A 160 2.10 7.02 6.20
N ARG A 161 3.18 6.68 5.52
CA ARG A 161 4.05 7.61 4.78
C ARG A 161 3.82 7.57 3.28
N SER A 162 3.33 6.44 2.76
CA SER A 162 3.06 6.27 1.32
C SER A 162 1.65 5.73 1.12
N ILE A 163 0.85 6.39 0.28
CA ILE A 163 -0.49 5.93 -0.09
C ILE A 163 -0.56 5.79 -1.59
N SER A 164 -0.99 4.62 -2.06
CA SER A 164 -1.39 4.39 -3.44
C SER A 164 -2.90 4.17 -3.50
N ILE A 165 -3.57 4.85 -4.43
CA ILE A 165 -5.01 4.73 -4.67
C ILE A 165 -5.20 4.33 -6.12
N SER A 166 -5.84 3.19 -6.34
CA SER A 166 -6.13 2.65 -7.65
C SER A 166 -7.62 2.40 -7.74
N THR A 167 -8.41 3.43 -8.03
CA THR A 167 -9.89 3.34 -7.98
C THR A 167 -10.53 4.08 -9.14
N ARG A 168 -11.78 3.73 -9.49
CA ARG A 168 -12.58 4.54 -10.42
C ARG A 168 -12.76 5.96 -9.88
N ILE A 169 -13.22 6.09 -8.64
CA ILE A 169 -13.36 7.35 -7.90
C ILE A 169 -12.95 7.10 -6.45
N PRO A 170 -12.04 7.90 -5.87
CA PRO A 170 -11.70 7.78 -4.47
C PRO A 170 -12.93 8.05 -3.60
N SER A 171 -13.28 7.09 -2.75
CA SER A 171 -14.41 7.24 -1.84
C SER A 171 -14.12 8.31 -0.78
N ALA A 172 -15.16 8.91 -0.20
CA ALA A 172 -15.02 9.84 0.92
C ALA A 172 -14.19 9.24 2.07
N LYS A 173 -14.28 7.92 2.29
CA LYS A 173 -13.52 7.20 3.29
C LYS A 173 -12.03 7.11 2.96
N ALA A 174 -11.68 6.90 1.69
CA ALA A 174 -10.29 6.96 1.25
C ALA A 174 -9.72 8.37 1.44
N LEU A 175 -10.49 9.41 1.12
CA LEU A 175 -10.09 10.81 1.35
C LEU A 175 -9.88 11.11 2.83
N VAL A 176 -10.79 10.65 3.71
CA VAL A 176 -10.58 10.80 5.16
C VAL A 176 -9.36 10.02 5.63
N PHE A 177 -9.10 8.83 5.08
CA PHE A 177 -7.89 8.05 5.41
C PHE A 177 -6.61 8.82 5.07
N ILE A 178 -6.54 9.44 3.88
CA ILE A 178 -5.43 10.32 3.47
C ILE A 178 -5.29 11.48 4.45
N SER A 179 -6.38 12.21 4.67
CA SER A 179 -6.43 13.39 5.55
C SER A 179 -5.94 13.16 6.97
N ARG A 180 -6.01 11.93 7.49
CA ARG A 180 -5.59 11.60 8.87
C ARG A 180 -4.10 11.38 9.04
N GLN A 181 -3.34 11.18 7.95
CA GLN A 181 -1.93 10.84 8.06
C GLN A 181 -1.11 12.05 8.50
N VAL A 182 -0.26 11.90 9.51
CA VAL A 182 0.51 13.04 10.05
C VAL A 182 1.80 13.28 9.26
N HIS A 183 2.32 12.23 8.62
CA HIS A 183 3.63 12.23 7.97
C HIS A 183 3.56 11.63 6.56
N LEU A 184 2.49 11.93 5.81
CA LEU A 184 2.37 11.46 4.43
C LEU A 184 3.44 12.13 3.56
N GLU A 185 4.34 11.32 3.02
CA GLU A 185 5.46 11.75 2.17
C GLU A 185 5.18 11.44 0.69
N GLU A 186 4.41 10.39 0.39
CA GLU A 186 4.14 9.94 -0.97
C GLU A 186 2.65 9.68 -1.18
N LEU A 187 2.12 10.19 -2.29
CA LEU A 187 0.74 9.95 -2.71
C LEU A 187 0.71 9.62 -4.20
N LEU A 188 0.30 8.39 -4.52
CA LEU A 188 0.04 7.92 -5.87
C LEU A 188 -1.46 7.76 -6.06
N ILE A 189 -2.01 8.45 -7.05
CA ILE A 189 -3.42 8.39 -7.44
C ILE A 189 -3.46 7.87 -8.86
N THR A 190 -4.06 6.71 -9.05
CA THR A 190 -4.34 6.08 -10.33
C THR A 190 -5.86 5.96 -10.47
N SER A 191 -6.42 6.58 -11.50
CA SER A 191 -7.84 6.46 -11.79
C SER A 191 -8.13 6.41 -13.28
N THR A 192 -9.08 5.56 -13.64
CA THR A 192 -9.54 5.43 -15.02
C THR A 192 -10.73 6.33 -15.34
N THR A 193 -11.34 7.01 -14.36
CA THR A 193 -12.59 7.77 -14.57
C THR A 193 -12.67 9.12 -13.84
N ILE A 194 -11.69 9.51 -13.02
CA ILE A 194 -11.68 10.87 -12.43
C ILE A 194 -11.62 11.89 -13.56
N THR A 195 -12.70 12.65 -13.71
CA THR A 195 -12.77 13.79 -14.63
C THR A 195 -12.43 15.09 -13.92
N LYS A 196 -12.62 15.19 -12.59
CA LYS A 196 -12.32 16.37 -11.78
C LYS A 196 -11.52 16.02 -10.54
N ILE A 197 -10.29 16.52 -10.45
CA ILE A 197 -9.41 16.39 -9.27
C ILE A 197 -9.87 17.29 -8.11
N GLU A 198 -10.75 18.26 -8.40
CA GLU A 198 -11.29 19.22 -7.43
C GLU A 198 -11.80 18.57 -6.13
N CYS A 199 -12.43 17.39 -6.23
CA CYS A 199 -13.01 16.69 -5.09
C CYS A 199 -12.01 16.21 -4.03
N MET A 200 -10.71 16.20 -4.34
CA MET A 200 -9.64 15.75 -3.44
C MET A 200 -8.61 16.84 -3.15
N THR A 201 -8.77 18.03 -3.72
CA THR A 201 -7.82 19.14 -3.60
C THR A 201 -7.53 19.47 -2.14
N ASP A 202 -8.57 19.64 -1.33
CA ASP A 202 -8.43 20.03 0.08
C ASP A 202 -7.74 18.95 0.90
N ASP A 203 -8.05 17.68 0.65
CA ASP A 203 -7.43 16.55 1.33
C ASP A 203 -5.95 16.42 0.99
N ILE A 204 -5.58 16.67 -0.27
CA ILE A 204 -4.17 16.71 -0.71
C ILE A 204 -3.45 17.91 -0.07
N LEU A 205 -4.07 19.08 -0.06
CA LEU A 205 -3.47 20.32 0.48
C LEU A 205 -3.23 20.29 1.99
N LYS A 206 -3.92 19.43 2.75
CA LYS A 206 -3.57 19.17 4.16
C LYS A 206 -2.13 18.70 4.33
N HIS A 207 -1.58 18.03 3.32
CA HIS A 207 -0.21 17.48 3.32
C HIS A 207 0.81 18.40 2.66
N LYS A 208 0.49 19.68 2.44
CA LYS A 208 1.38 20.65 1.78
C LYS A 208 2.78 20.81 2.39
N ASN A 209 2.92 20.46 3.67
CA ASN A 209 4.18 20.55 4.42
C ASN A 209 4.90 19.21 4.58
N THR A 210 4.32 18.09 4.12
CA THR A 210 4.89 16.74 4.34
C THR A 210 5.12 16.01 3.03
N LEU A 211 4.26 16.20 2.04
CA LEU A 211 4.29 15.49 0.77
C LEU A 211 5.53 15.86 -0.04
N LYS A 212 6.32 14.85 -0.37
CA LYS A 212 7.52 14.92 -1.23
C LYS A 212 7.23 14.42 -2.63
N THR A 213 6.43 13.36 -2.76
CA THR A 213 6.07 12.79 -4.06
C THR A 213 4.56 12.81 -4.24
N LEU A 214 4.10 13.45 -5.31
CA LEU A 214 2.72 13.37 -5.78
C LEU A 214 2.72 12.75 -7.17
N SER A 215 1.98 11.68 -7.37
CA SER A 215 1.82 11.05 -8.68
C SER A 215 0.35 10.92 -9.02
N ILE A 216 -0.06 11.44 -10.17
CA ILE A 216 -1.43 11.43 -10.65
C ILE A 216 -1.41 10.76 -12.03
N CYS A 217 -2.05 9.61 -12.13
CA CYS A 217 -2.18 8.81 -13.34
C CYS A 217 -3.66 8.69 -13.70
N LEU A 218 -4.07 9.30 -14.80
CA LEU A 218 -5.47 9.30 -15.26
C LEU A 218 -5.64 8.64 -16.62
N ALA A 219 -6.82 8.07 -16.92
CA ALA A 219 -7.15 7.66 -18.30
C ALA A 219 -7.12 8.84 -19.27
N ILE A 220 -7.83 9.91 -18.89
CA ILE A 220 -7.89 11.18 -19.62
C ILE A 220 -7.63 12.27 -18.59
N LEU A 221 -6.83 13.27 -18.94
CA LEU A 221 -6.63 14.45 -18.11
C LEU A 221 -7.33 15.66 -18.75
N PRO A 222 -8.56 16.01 -18.31
CA PRO A 222 -9.27 17.20 -18.80
C PRO A 222 -8.47 18.48 -18.58
N THR A 223 -8.65 19.46 -19.49
CA THR A 223 -8.03 20.80 -19.43
C THR A 223 -8.23 21.50 -18.08
N GLU A 224 -9.41 21.33 -17.48
CA GLU A 224 -9.75 21.91 -16.16
C GLU A 224 -8.83 21.41 -15.03
N ASN A 225 -8.35 20.16 -15.11
CA ASN A 225 -7.54 19.56 -14.05
C ASN A 225 -6.10 20.10 -14.03
N TYR A 226 -5.58 20.64 -15.13
CA TYR A 226 -4.21 21.15 -15.18
C TYR A 226 -4.02 22.34 -14.24
N HIS A 227 -4.95 23.30 -14.26
CA HIS A 227 -4.93 24.45 -13.37
C HIS A 227 -5.05 24.04 -11.89
N ILE A 228 -5.85 23.00 -11.60
CA ILE A 228 -6.01 22.48 -10.25
C ILE A 228 -4.71 21.81 -9.77
N ILE A 229 -4.12 20.91 -10.58
CA ILE A 229 -2.86 20.25 -10.23
C ILE A 229 -1.76 21.29 -10.02
N PHE A 230 -1.70 22.31 -10.88
CA PHE A 230 -0.75 23.40 -10.75
C PHE A 230 -0.96 24.19 -9.45
N SER A 231 -2.21 24.57 -9.15
CA SER A 231 -2.58 25.24 -7.90
C SER A 231 -2.19 24.41 -6.67
N ILE A 232 -2.38 23.09 -6.72
CA ILE A 232 -1.95 22.17 -5.66
C ILE A 232 -0.42 22.20 -5.54
N ALA A 233 0.30 21.96 -6.64
CA ALA A 233 1.76 21.83 -6.64
C ALA A 233 2.47 23.11 -6.17
N SER A 234 1.99 24.28 -6.61
CA SER A 234 2.54 25.59 -6.19
C SER A 234 2.41 25.86 -4.68
N GLN A 235 1.45 25.24 -4.00
CA GLN A 235 1.26 25.37 -2.56
C GLN A 235 2.08 24.36 -1.74
N MET A 236 2.69 23.37 -2.39
CA MET A 236 3.48 22.34 -1.73
C MET A 236 4.87 22.85 -1.38
N ARG A 237 5.24 22.81 -0.10
CA ARG A 237 6.53 23.34 0.39
C ARG A 237 7.69 22.36 0.31
N ARG A 238 7.39 21.07 0.27
CA ARG A 238 8.38 19.97 0.29
C ARG A 238 8.29 19.06 -0.92
N LEU A 239 7.50 19.43 -1.94
CA LEU A 239 7.34 18.58 -3.12
C LEU A 239 8.65 18.51 -3.89
N GLU A 240 9.24 17.33 -3.86
CA GLU A 240 10.45 16.96 -4.57
C GLU A 240 10.11 16.31 -5.90
N LYS A 241 8.95 15.65 -6.01
CA LYS A 241 8.58 14.91 -7.21
C LYS A 241 7.10 15.06 -7.53
N LEU A 242 6.77 15.52 -8.72
CA LEU A 242 5.40 15.48 -9.27
C LEU A 242 5.40 14.52 -10.45
N MET A 243 4.44 13.62 -10.57
CA MET A 243 4.29 12.77 -11.75
C MET A 243 2.88 12.93 -12.27
N ILE A 244 2.74 13.21 -13.55
CA ILE A 244 1.43 13.34 -14.20
C ILE A 244 1.46 12.43 -15.42
N ARG A 245 0.59 11.41 -15.43
CA ARG A 245 0.43 10.49 -16.56
C ARG A 245 -1.00 10.56 -17.04
N ALA A 246 -1.19 10.62 -18.34
CA ALA A 246 -2.51 10.43 -18.94
C ALA A 246 -2.41 9.47 -20.12
N PHE A 247 -3.31 8.49 -20.19
CA PHE A 247 -3.30 7.54 -21.31
C PHE A 247 -3.76 8.20 -22.63
N PHE A 248 -4.56 9.27 -22.56
CA PHE A 248 -5.03 10.02 -23.72
C PHE A 248 -5.06 11.53 -23.45
N GLY A 249 -4.75 12.34 -24.48
CA GLY A 249 -5.15 13.76 -24.53
C GLY A 249 -4.23 14.80 -23.88
N ILE A 250 -2.96 14.50 -23.62
CA ILE A 250 -1.98 15.54 -23.26
C ILE A 250 -1.39 16.14 -24.55
N THR A 251 -1.63 17.44 -24.77
CA THR A 251 -1.01 18.20 -25.87
C THR A 251 0.30 18.84 -25.44
N ASP A 252 1.22 19.10 -26.38
CA ASP A 252 2.50 19.77 -26.12
C ASP A 252 2.34 21.17 -25.48
N TRP A 253 1.23 21.87 -25.77
CA TRP A 253 0.92 23.16 -25.15
C TRP A 253 0.59 23.03 -23.66
N GLN A 254 -0.22 22.03 -23.29
CA GLN A 254 -0.51 21.72 -21.89
C GLN A 254 0.75 21.26 -21.14
N MET A 255 1.63 20.52 -21.82
CA MET A 255 2.95 20.13 -21.30
C MET A 255 3.80 21.37 -20.98
N LYS A 256 3.77 22.39 -21.85
CA LYS A 256 4.52 23.64 -21.69
C LYS A 256 3.98 24.50 -20.53
N GLN A 257 2.67 24.60 -20.38
CA GLN A 257 2.04 25.34 -19.28
C GLN A 257 2.36 24.76 -17.89
N LEU A 258 2.33 23.42 -17.75
CA LEU A 258 2.70 22.78 -16.49
C LEU A 258 4.19 22.95 -16.15
N SER A 259 5.06 22.98 -17.16
CA SER A 259 6.50 23.11 -16.97
C SER A 259 6.95 24.55 -16.69
N GLU A 260 6.31 25.56 -17.26
CA GLU A 260 6.66 26.97 -17.05
C GLU A 260 6.38 27.47 -15.62
N GLY A 261 5.40 26.88 -14.92
CA GLY A 261 5.07 27.28 -13.56
C GLY A 261 5.75 26.47 -12.44
N LEU A 262 6.36 25.32 -12.77
CA LEU A 262 7.13 24.49 -11.84
C LEU A 262 8.61 24.85 -11.98
N LYS A 263 9.37 24.92 -10.88
CA LYS A 263 10.80 25.27 -10.92
C LYS A 263 11.53 24.37 -11.94
N GLU A 264 12.41 24.94 -12.79
CA GLU A 264 13.11 24.30 -13.92
C GLU A 264 13.73 22.93 -13.62
N SER A 265 14.04 22.62 -12.35
CA SER A 265 14.63 21.35 -11.97
C SER A 265 13.72 20.15 -12.23
N MET A 266 12.41 20.36 -12.34
CA MET A 266 11.35 19.38 -12.29
C MET A 266 10.98 18.72 -13.64
N ILE A 267 11.82 18.32 -14.60
CA ILE A 267 11.28 17.74 -15.87
C ILE A 267 12.10 16.56 -16.41
N TYR A 268 11.45 15.39 -16.54
CA TYR A 268 11.93 14.21 -17.25
C TYR A 268 10.83 13.67 -18.17
N LYS A 269 11.14 13.59 -19.47
CA LYS A 269 10.27 13.04 -20.53
C LYS A 269 10.55 11.54 -20.69
N SER A 270 9.53 10.70 -20.60
CA SER A 270 9.57 9.32 -21.09
C SER A 270 8.96 9.30 -22.49
N HIS A 271 9.74 8.87 -23.49
CA HIS A 271 9.34 8.91 -24.90
C HIS A 271 8.44 7.75 -25.35
N THR A 272 8.05 6.84 -24.44
CA THR A 272 7.33 5.60 -24.82
C THR A 272 5.93 5.48 -24.24
N GLU A 273 5.55 6.29 -23.25
CA GLU A 273 4.19 6.39 -22.71
C GLU A 273 3.96 7.85 -22.27
N LEU A 274 2.78 8.43 -22.54
CA LEU A 274 2.38 9.83 -22.19
C LEU A 274 2.47 10.09 -20.67
N SER A 275 3.70 10.26 -20.19
CA SER A 275 4.04 10.33 -18.78
C SER A 275 5.05 11.45 -18.55
N MET A 276 4.71 12.35 -17.63
CA MET A 276 5.58 13.40 -17.12
C MET A 276 6.08 13.00 -15.74
N THR A 277 7.39 13.07 -15.55
CA THR A 277 7.99 13.00 -14.23
C THR A 277 8.71 14.31 -13.97
N PHE A 278 8.38 14.95 -12.87
CA PHE A 278 8.97 16.18 -12.42
C PHE A 278 9.84 15.88 -11.21
N ILE A 279 11.16 16.12 -11.26
CA ILE A 279 12.10 15.83 -10.15
C ILE A 279 12.77 17.13 -9.72
N ALA A 280 12.42 17.73 -8.59
CA ALA A 280 13.17 18.84 -8.04
C ALA A 280 14.59 18.37 -7.67
N ARG A 281 15.58 18.67 -8.50
CA ARG A 281 16.96 18.70 -8.03
C ARG A 281 17.08 19.84 -7.03
N GLY A 282 17.40 19.48 -5.79
CA GLY A 282 17.80 20.44 -4.76
C GLY A 282 19.08 21.15 -5.19
N ASN A 283 19.15 22.44 -4.87
CA ASN A 283 20.42 23.14 -4.75
C ASN A 283 21.14 22.66 -3.49
#